data_AF-A0A2E1ZCR1-F1
#
_entry.id   AF-A0A2E1ZCR1-F1
#
_cell.length_a   1.000
_cell.length_b   1.000
_cell.length_c   1.000
_cell.angle_alpha   90.00
_cell.angle_beta   90.00
_cell.angle_gamma   90.00
#
_symmetry.space_group_name_H-M   'P 1'
#
loop_
_entity.id
_entity.type
_entity.pdbx_description
1 polymer ?
#
loop_
_entity_poly.entity_id
_entity_poly.type
_entity_poly.pdbx_seq_one_letter_code
_entity_poly.pdbx_strand_id
1 'polypeptide(L)' 'MSKGNILDLVPSIRDHVNLDIPLNPIYREGCAGICINCGLDLNQQSCVYEKTFRS' A
#
# COMPACT_ATOMS: atom_id res chain seq x y z
N MET A 1 -31.80 -23.09 -4.52
CA MET A 1 -30.81 -22.54 -5.48
C MET A 1 -29.43 -22.99 -5.02
N SER A 2 -28.77 -23.87 -5.78
CA SER A 2 -27.44 -24.38 -5.42
C SER A 2 -26.44 -23.22 -5.44
N LYS A 3 -25.91 -22.87 -4.27
CA LYS A 3 -24.79 -21.93 -4.15
C LYS A 3 -23.69 -22.44 -5.08
N GLY A 4 -23.33 -21.65 -6.08
CA GLY A 4 -22.24 -22.00 -6.99
C GLY A 4 -20.98 -22.30 -6.20
N ASN A 5 -20.18 -23.25 -6.67
CA ASN A 5 -18.89 -23.58 -6.08
C ASN A 5 -17.94 -22.39 -6.26
N ILE A 6 -18.00 -21.42 -5.33
CA ILE A 6 -17.08 -20.28 -5.31
C ILE A 6 -15.75 -20.79 -4.77
N LEU A 7 -14.75 -20.79 -5.64
CA LEU A 7 -13.37 -21.05 -5.25
C LEU A 7 -12.78 -19.73 -4.70
N ASP A 8 -12.44 -19.72 -3.42
CA ASP A 8 -11.72 -18.59 -2.81
C ASP A 8 -10.22 -18.71 -3.09
N LEU A 9 -9.73 -17.89 -4.02
CA LEU A 9 -8.32 -17.81 -4.41
C LEU A 9 -7.53 -16.78 -3.60
N VAL A 10 -8.19 -15.99 -2.74
CA VAL A 10 -7.54 -14.92 -1.97
C VAL A 10 -6.36 -15.45 -1.14
N PRO A 11 -6.43 -16.62 -0.47
CA PRO A 11 -5.29 -17.14 0.29
C PRO A 11 -4.09 -17.46 -0.62
N SER A 12 -4.31 -18.23 -1.69
CA SER A 12 -3.24 -18.68 -2.59
C SER A 12 -2.55 -17.53 -3.32
N ILE A 13 -3.32 -16.51 -3.73
CA ILE A 13 -2.77 -15.32 -4.38
C ILE A 13 -1.96 -14.50 -3.38
N ARG A 14 -2.46 -14.32 -2.15
CA ARG A 14 -1.76 -13.57 -1.11
C ARG A 14 -0.40 -14.19 -0.78
N ASP A 15 -0.32 -15.51 -0.68
CA ASP A 15 0.94 -16.20 -0.40
C ASP A 15 1.98 -15.98 -1.50
N HIS A 16 1.58 -16.05 -2.78
CA HIS A 16 2.49 -15.78 -3.89
C HIS A 16 2.94 -14.32 -3.93
N VAL A 17 2.01 -13.37 -3.80
CA VAL A 17 2.33 -11.93 -3.82
C VAL A 17 3.27 -11.55 -2.69
N ASN A 18 3.12 -12.14 -1.50
CA ASN A 18 4.01 -11.86 -0.36
C ASN A 18 5.47 -12.25 -0.63
N LEU A 19 5.72 -13.30 -1.42
CA LEU A 19 7.08 -13.73 -1.78
C LEU A 19 7.73 -12.76 -2.80
N ASP A 20 6.91 -12.11 -3.63
CA ASP A 20 7.38 -11.21 -4.69
C ASP A 20 7.54 -9.76 -4.22
N ILE A 21 7.08 -9.40 -3.02
CA ILE A 21 7.25 -8.05 -2.48
C ILE A 21 8.72 -7.84 -2.05
N PRO A 22 9.42 -6.84 -2.60
CA PRO A 22 10.78 -6.55 -2.17
C PRO A 22 10.81 -6.11 -0.71
N LEU A 23 11.66 -6.76 0.10
CA LEU A 23 11.88 -6.40 1.51
C LEU A 23 12.37 -4.97 1.70
N ASN A 24 13.07 -4.44 0.69
CA ASN A 24 13.50 -3.05 0.63
C ASN A 24 13.07 -2.46 -0.72
N PRO A 25 11.87 -1.86 -0.82
CA PRO A 25 11.43 -1.23 -2.04
C PRO A 25 12.47 -0.19 -2.49
N ILE A 26 12.89 -0.25 -3.75
CA ILE A 26 13.88 0.68 -4.31
C ILE A 26 13.21 2.05 -4.42
N TYR A 27 13.38 2.86 -3.38
CA TYR A 27 13.09 4.27 -3.42
C TYR A 27 14.33 5.02 -3.90
N ARG A 28 14.14 5.99 -4.79
CA ARG A 28 15.17 6.98 -5.09
C ARG A 28 15.59 7.68 -3.78
N GLU A 29 16.87 7.96 -3.66
CA GLU A 29 17.37 8.81 -2.57
C GLU A 29 16.62 10.15 -2.60
N GLY A 30 16.13 10.59 -1.43
CA GLY A 30 15.36 11.83 -1.29
C GLY A 30 13.87 11.75 -1.66
N CYS A 31 13.29 10.57 -1.89
CA CYS A 31 11.83 10.43 -2.06
C CYS A 31 11.07 10.97 -0.84
N ALA A 32 10.16 11.92 -1.05
CA ALA A 32 9.32 12.47 0.02
C ALA A 32 8.21 11.51 0.47
N GLY A 33 7.95 10.47 -0.32
CA GLY A 33 6.93 9.46 -0.05
C GLY A 33 5.50 9.96 -0.26
N ILE A 34 4.56 9.28 0.38
CA ILE A 34 3.12 9.57 0.32
C ILE A 34 2.67 10.05 1.70
N CYS A 35 1.75 11.02 1.75
CA CYS A 35 1.13 11.45 3.00
C CYS A 35 0.30 10.31 3.62
N ILE A 36 0.63 9.89 4.84
CA ILE A 36 -0.09 8.81 5.54
C ILE A 36 -1.56 9.13 5.84
N ASN A 37 -1.92 10.41 5.89
CA ASN A 37 -3.28 10.84 6.23
C ASN A 37 -4.18 10.96 4.99
N CYS A 38 -3.64 11.38 3.84
CA CYS A 38 -4.46 11.68 2.66
C CYS A 38 -4.03 10.98 1.37
N GLY A 39 -2.93 10.23 1.35
CA GLY A 39 -2.47 9.51 0.16
C GLY A 39 -1.82 10.39 -0.91
N LEU A 40 -1.60 11.69 -0.64
CA LEU A 40 -0.97 12.61 -1.58
C LEU A 40 0.49 12.26 -1.83
N ASP A 41 0.90 12.23 -3.10
CA ASP A 41 2.31 12.12 -3.48
C ASP A 41 3.05 13.42 -3.15
N LEU A 42 3.89 13.37 -2.12
CA LEU A 42 4.65 14.51 -1.62
C LEU A 42 5.80 14.91 -2.55
N ASN A 43 6.10 14.10 -3.57
CA ASN A 43 7.07 14.45 -4.61
C ASN A 43 6.48 15.37 -5.68
N GLN A 44 5.14 15.42 -5.81
CA GLN A 44 4.46 16.24 -6.81
C GLN A 44 3.92 17.54 -6.22
N GLN A 45 3.48 17.53 -4.96
CA GLN A 45 2.85 18.69 -4.34
C GLN A 45 2.93 18.65 -2.81
N SER A 46 2.87 19.83 -2.20
CA SER A 46 2.83 19.99 -0.75
C SER A 46 1.47 19.59 -0.18
N CYS A 47 1.48 18.78 0.87
CA CYS A 47 0.28 18.45 1.62
C CYS A 47 -0.09 19.57 2.60
N VAL A 48 -1.39 19.87 2.70
CA VAL A 48 -1.95 20.87 3.63
C VAL A 48 -2.63 20.24 4.85
N TYR A 49 -2.54 18.92 5.01
CA TYR A 49 -3.12 18.24 6.16
C TYR A 49 -2.27 18.52 7.41
N GLU A 50 -2.89 19.06 8.46
CA GLU A 50 -2.21 19.32 9.73
C GLU A 50 -1.80 18.00 10.39
N LYS A 51 -0.52 17.85 10.72
CA LYS A 51 0.03 16.62 11.31
C LYS A 51 -0.46 16.46 12.75
N THR A 52 -1.64 15.88 12.93
CA THR A 52 -2.16 15.56 14.26
C THR A 52 -1.96 14.07 14.56
N PHE A 53 -0.70 13.64 14.76
CA PHE A 53 -0.31 12.63 15.77
C PHE A 53 1.18 12.26 15.65
N ARG A 54 1.94 12.56 16.71
CA ARG A 54 3.10 11.78 17.14
C ARG A 54 2.66 11.10 18.43
N SER A 55 2.48 9.79 18.41
CA SER A 55 2.46 8.92 19.59
C SER A 55 3.53 7.88 19.45
#